data_AF-A0A1D9GT09-F1
#
_entry.id   AF-A0A1D9GT09-F1
#
_cell.length_a   1.000
_cell.length_b   1.000
_cell.length_c   1.000
_cell.angle_alpha   90.00
_cell.angle_beta   90.00
_cell.angle_gamma   90.00
#
_symmetry.space_group_name_H-M   'P 1'
#
loop_
_entity.id
_entity.type
_entity.pdbx_description
1 polymer ?
#
loop_
_entity_poly.entity_id
_entity_poly.type
_entity_poly.pdbx_seq_one_letter_code
_entity_poly.pdbx_strand_id
1 'polypeptide(L)'
;MSGAELPARAEATAARPGAGRRRAAPLQWRRPWWAWQALSWGVATLGAPTFLTIGLLLARDARSDHPFFWPSLLGIVALSNAVAILRVNQSHRRAAFARRSVLALCYLRAGMAAGCAMFVVLGWSTGALQEMVATLAEMLDASAPAIAIVMGTWSLALALALAFGLASFAHAGALHAWIAFRRGAPGPRPGA
;
A
#
# COMPACT_ATOMS: atom_id res chain seq x y z
N MET A 1 56.11 -41.33 -42.12
CA MET A 1 56.17 -39.99 -41.48
C MET A 1 54.71 -39.56 -41.30
N SER A 2 54.10 -39.91 -40.16
CA SER A 2 53.93 -39.03 -38.99
C SER A 2 53.10 -37.80 -39.41
N GLY A 3 51.80 -37.76 -39.15
CA GLY A 3 51.23 -37.77 -37.80
C GLY A 3 51.09 -36.31 -37.35
N ALA A 4 49.97 -35.68 -37.71
CA ALA A 4 49.58 -34.38 -37.18
C ALA A 4 48.33 -34.58 -36.31
N GLU A 5 48.59 -34.77 -35.02
CA GLU A 5 47.60 -34.75 -33.95
C GLU A 5 47.09 -33.31 -33.74
N LEU A 6 45.75 -33.17 -33.75
CA LEU A 6 44.85 -32.42 -32.83
C LEU A 6 45.36 -31.16 -32.09
N PRO A 7 44.50 -30.13 -31.93
CA PRO A 7 43.44 -30.20 -30.91
C PRO A 7 42.07 -29.70 -31.41
N ALA A 8 40.99 -30.44 -31.18
CA ALA A 8 40.28 -30.43 -29.90
C ALA A 8 39.99 -28.99 -29.40
N ARG A 9 39.17 -28.25 -30.14
CA ARG A 9 38.35 -27.14 -29.61
C ARG A 9 36.91 -27.26 -30.09
N ALA A 10 36.35 -28.46 -29.91
CA ALA A 10 34.98 -28.53 -29.44
C ALA A 10 34.99 -28.06 -27.99
N GLU A 11 33.93 -27.37 -27.58
CA GLU A 11 33.64 -26.91 -26.22
C GLU A 11 34.41 -25.67 -25.73
N ALA A 12 33.67 -24.57 -25.63
CA ALA A 12 33.35 -23.93 -24.34
C ALA A 12 33.12 -22.41 -24.47
N THR A 13 32.43 -21.97 -25.51
CA THR A 13 31.80 -20.64 -25.48
C THR A 13 30.33 -20.72 -25.89
N ALA A 14 29.66 -21.80 -25.48
CA ALA A 14 28.25 -21.70 -25.15
C ALA A 14 28.17 -20.75 -23.94
N ALA A 15 28.04 -19.46 -24.23
CA ALA A 15 27.55 -18.47 -23.30
C ALA A 15 26.32 -19.07 -22.62
N ARG A 16 26.47 -19.60 -21.39
CA ARG A 16 25.36 -20.15 -20.60
C ARG A 16 24.31 -19.05 -20.50
N PRO A 17 23.18 -19.10 -21.22
CA PRO A 17 22.07 -18.18 -21.02
C PRO A 17 21.32 -18.75 -19.83
N GLY A 18 21.94 -18.60 -18.65
CA GLY A 18 21.67 -19.48 -17.54
C GLY A 18 22.36 -19.05 -16.27
N ALA A 19 22.67 -17.76 -16.13
CA ALA A 19 22.67 -17.14 -14.81
C ALA A 19 21.22 -17.21 -14.32
N GLY A 20 20.85 -18.40 -13.83
CA GLY A 20 19.53 -18.68 -13.33
C GLY A 20 19.22 -17.59 -12.34
N ARG A 21 18.17 -16.81 -12.62
CA ARG A 21 17.50 -16.01 -11.61
C ARG A 21 17.23 -16.99 -10.48
N ARG A 22 18.10 -17.01 -9.46
CA ARG A 22 17.92 -17.83 -8.26
C ARG A 22 16.48 -17.55 -7.85
N ARG A 23 15.61 -18.56 -7.96
CA ARG A 23 14.21 -18.43 -7.58
C ARG A 23 14.22 -17.90 -6.17
N ALA A 24 13.90 -16.61 -6.02
CA ALA A 24 13.95 -15.97 -4.72
C ALA A 24 12.97 -16.73 -3.84
N ALA A 25 13.46 -17.24 -2.71
CA ALA A 25 12.62 -18.00 -1.80
C ALA A 25 11.39 -17.16 -1.43
N PRO A 26 10.20 -17.77 -1.39
CA PRO A 26 8.99 -17.04 -1.04
C PRO A 26 9.13 -16.43 0.36
N LEU A 27 8.49 -15.27 0.54
CA LEU A 27 8.35 -14.66 1.85
C LEU A 27 7.52 -15.59 2.75
N GLN A 28 7.89 -15.68 4.01
CA GLN A 28 7.20 -16.48 5.00
C GLN A 28 6.71 -15.58 6.13
N TRP A 29 5.53 -15.90 6.66
CA TRP A 29 5.02 -15.28 7.87
C TRP A 29 5.96 -15.53 9.05
N ARG A 30 6.18 -14.51 9.88
CA ARG A 30 6.79 -14.71 11.19
C ARG A 30 5.81 -15.49 12.09
N ARG A 31 6.33 -16.41 12.90
CA ARG A 31 5.55 -17.12 13.92
C ARG A 31 5.69 -16.41 15.28
N PRO A 32 4.63 -16.36 16.12
CA PRO A 32 3.26 -16.75 15.81
C PRO A 32 2.57 -15.72 14.90
N TRP A 33 1.87 -16.18 13.85
CA TRP A 33 1.41 -15.32 12.76
C TRP A 33 0.42 -14.23 13.19
N TRP A 34 -0.49 -14.56 14.12
CA TRP A 34 -1.54 -13.65 14.59
C TRP A 34 -0.95 -12.42 15.32
N ALA A 35 0.09 -12.62 16.14
CA ALA A 35 0.71 -11.55 16.90
C ALA A 35 1.41 -10.55 15.98
N TRP A 36 2.14 -11.05 14.98
CA TRP A 36 2.81 -10.20 13.99
C TRP A 36 1.80 -9.49 13.07
N GLN A 37 0.67 -10.11 12.78
CA GLN A 37 -0.41 -9.48 12.04
C GLN A 37 -1.04 -8.33 12.85
N ALA A 38 -1.42 -8.57 14.11
CA ALA A 38 -1.99 -7.55 14.99
C ALA A 38 -1.01 -6.40 15.23
N LEU A 39 0.27 -6.70 15.48
CA LEU A 39 1.32 -5.70 15.64
C LEU A 39 1.48 -4.86 14.36
N SER A 40 1.52 -5.51 13.19
CA SER A 40 1.66 -4.78 11.93
C SER A 40 0.44 -3.89 11.63
N TRP A 41 -0.76 -4.33 12.00
CA TRP A 41 -1.99 -3.54 11.86
C TRP A 41 -1.96 -2.32 12.78
N GLY A 42 -1.59 -2.52 14.05
CA GLY A 42 -1.47 -1.45 15.04
C GLY A 42 -0.42 -0.42 14.63
N VAL A 43 0.79 -0.86 14.27
CA VAL A 43 1.87 0.03 13.84
C VAL A 43 1.53 0.77 12.54
N ALA A 44 0.91 0.10 11.57
CA ALA A 44 0.49 0.75 10.33
C ALA A 44 -0.59 1.83 10.55
N THR A 45 -1.53 1.57 11.47
CA THR A 45 -2.64 2.47 11.79
C THR A 45 -2.17 3.65 12.63
N LEU A 46 -1.49 3.39 13.74
CA LEU A 46 -0.98 4.44 14.64
C LEU A 46 0.15 5.25 14.00
N GLY A 47 0.91 4.65 13.09
CA GLY A 47 1.96 5.35 12.35
C GLY A 47 1.44 6.15 11.16
N ALA A 48 0.14 6.14 10.86
CA ALA A 48 -0.43 6.89 9.74
C ALA A 48 -0.42 8.40 10.02
N PRO A 49 0.22 9.23 9.16
CA PRO A 49 0.19 10.67 9.27
C PRO A 49 -1.21 11.25 9.47
N THR A 50 -2.21 10.76 8.72
CA THR A 50 -3.60 11.19 8.85
C THR A 50 -4.19 10.83 10.21
N PHE A 51 -3.95 9.62 10.71
CA PHE A 51 -4.40 9.18 12.03
C PHE A 51 -3.82 10.06 13.14
N LEU A 52 -2.52 10.34 13.08
CA LEU A 52 -1.83 11.18 14.06
C LEU A 52 -2.32 12.62 14.02
N THR A 53 -2.41 13.22 12.84
CA THR A 53 -2.86 14.60 12.67
C THR A 53 -4.30 14.76 13.16
N ILE A 54 -5.22 13.91 12.72
CA ILE A 54 -6.63 13.99 13.11
C ILE A 54 -6.79 13.69 14.61
N GLY A 55 -6.09 12.67 15.12
CA GLY A 55 -6.11 12.34 16.54
C GLY A 55 -5.60 13.49 17.42
N LEU A 56 -4.53 14.17 17.02
CA LEU A 56 -3.99 15.33 17.73
C LEU A 56 -4.95 16.53 17.68
N LEU A 57 -5.57 16.78 16.52
CA LEU A 57 -6.58 17.84 16.38
C LEU A 57 -7.76 17.59 17.32
N LEU A 58 -8.32 16.38 17.32
CA LEU A 58 -9.43 15.98 18.18
C LEU A 58 -9.06 16.01 19.68
N ALA A 59 -7.83 15.66 20.03
CA ALA A 59 -7.35 15.73 21.41
C ALA A 59 -7.20 17.18 21.90
N ARG A 60 -6.94 18.13 20.99
CA ARG A 60 -6.80 19.55 21.32
C ARG A 60 -8.15 20.24 21.44
N ASP A 61 -9.02 20.07 20.44
CA ASP A 61 -10.40 20.55 20.46
C ASP A 61 -11.26 19.61 19.61
N ALA A 62 -12.19 18.92 20.25
CA ALA A 62 -13.10 17.99 19.58
C ALA A 62 -14.31 18.70 18.95
N ARG A 63 -14.46 20.01 19.15
CA ARG A 63 -15.56 20.78 18.53
C ARG A 63 -15.35 20.88 17.03
N SER A 64 -16.36 20.45 16.30
CA SER A 64 -16.42 20.50 14.84
C SER A 64 -17.87 20.58 14.43
N ASP A 65 -18.15 21.30 13.35
CA ASP A 65 -19.46 21.32 12.70
C ASP A 65 -19.86 19.91 12.20
N HIS A 66 -18.86 19.04 12.01
CA HIS A 66 -19.01 17.62 11.67
C HIS A 66 -18.46 16.70 12.77
N PRO A 67 -19.17 16.48 13.89
CA PRO A 67 -18.65 15.75 15.04
C PRO A 67 -18.43 14.24 14.76
N PHE A 68 -19.15 13.68 13.78
CA PHE A 68 -19.01 12.27 13.40
C PHE A 68 -17.95 12.04 12.31
N PHE A 69 -17.67 13.04 11.48
CA PHE A 69 -16.76 12.89 10.34
C PHE A 69 -15.32 12.64 10.81
N TRP A 70 -14.78 13.52 11.65
CA TRP A 70 -13.37 13.46 12.05
C TRP A 70 -13.00 12.19 12.83
N PRO A 71 -13.74 11.75 13.87
CA PRO A 71 -13.42 10.50 14.54
C PRO A 71 -13.55 9.29 13.60
N SER A 72 -14.50 9.32 12.67
CA SER A 72 -14.69 8.24 11.69
C SER A 72 -13.51 8.09 10.74
N LEU A 73 -12.76 9.15 10.44
CA LEU A 73 -11.54 9.06 9.63
C LEU A 73 -10.48 8.15 10.29
N LEU A 74 -10.36 8.18 11.63
CA LEU A 74 -9.47 7.27 12.37
C LEU A 74 -9.91 5.82 12.18
N GLY A 75 -11.23 5.57 12.24
CA GLY A 75 -11.83 4.28 11.98
C GLY A 75 -11.60 3.80 10.54
N ILE A 76 -11.72 4.69 9.56
CA ILE A 76 -11.46 4.39 8.14
C ILE A 76 -10.01 3.91 7.94
N VAL A 77 -9.03 4.59 8.53
CA VAL A 77 -7.62 4.16 8.44
C VAL A 77 -7.44 2.75 9.01
N ALA A 78 -7.99 2.51 10.20
CA ALA A 78 -7.90 1.22 10.88
C ALA A 78 -8.56 0.08 10.09
N LEU A 79 -9.78 0.30 9.58
CA LEU A 79 -10.55 -0.66 8.78
C LEU A 79 -9.86 -0.92 7.43
N SER A 80 -9.36 0.10 6.77
CA SER A 80 -8.66 -0.02 5.48
C SER A 80 -7.37 -0.81 5.61
N ASN A 81 -6.61 -0.59 6.69
CA ASN A 81 -5.44 -1.42 7.01
C ASN A 81 -5.83 -2.89 7.25
N ALA A 82 -6.97 -3.15 7.92
CA ALA A 82 -7.46 -4.52 8.10
C ALA A 82 -7.85 -5.18 6.76
N VAL A 83 -8.58 -4.46 5.89
CA VAL A 83 -8.92 -4.93 4.53
C VAL A 83 -7.67 -5.21 3.71
N ALA A 84 -6.66 -4.34 3.76
CA ALA A 84 -5.40 -4.53 3.06
C ALA A 84 -4.67 -5.81 3.52
N ILE A 85 -4.63 -6.06 4.84
CA ILE A 85 -4.06 -7.29 5.41
C ILE A 85 -4.84 -8.52 4.93
N LEU A 86 -6.17 -8.49 4.98
CA LEU A 86 -7.00 -9.60 4.50
C LEU A 86 -6.74 -9.88 3.02
N ARG A 87 -6.59 -8.84 2.21
CA ARG A 87 -6.25 -8.98 0.78
C ARG A 87 -4.88 -9.59 0.59
N VAL A 88 -3.86 -9.12 1.31
CA VAL A 88 -2.51 -9.70 1.29
C VAL A 88 -2.54 -11.17 1.72
N ASN A 89 -3.28 -11.51 2.77
CA ASN A 89 -3.43 -12.89 3.25
C ASN A 89 -4.05 -13.79 2.17
N GLN A 90 -5.15 -13.34 1.56
CA GLN A 90 -5.80 -14.07 0.47
C GLN A 90 -4.88 -14.25 -0.73
N SER A 91 -4.21 -13.19 -1.18
CA SER A 91 -3.26 -13.24 -2.29
C SER A 91 -2.07 -14.15 -1.98
N HIS A 92 -1.51 -14.07 -0.79
CA HIS A 92 -0.38 -14.89 -0.37
C HIS A 92 -0.73 -16.38 -0.28
N ARG A 93 -1.96 -16.72 0.14
CA ARG A 93 -2.47 -18.10 0.11
C ARG A 93 -2.59 -18.66 -1.32
N ARG A 94 -2.97 -17.83 -2.30
CA ARG A 94 -3.09 -18.24 -3.71
C ARG A 94 -1.73 -18.30 -4.40
N ALA A 95 -0.87 -17.32 -4.15
CA ALA A 95 0.47 -17.22 -4.72
C ALA A 95 1.40 -16.50 -3.74
N ALA A 96 2.36 -17.24 -3.19
CA ALA A 96 3.30 -16.68 -2.21
C ALA A 96 4.16 -15.58 -2.84
N PHE A 97 4.23 -14.43 -2.17
CA PHE A 97 5.03 -13.29 -2.61
C PHE A 97 6.53 -13.60 -2.50
N ALA A 98 7.28 -13.38 -3.58
CA ALA A 98 8.75 -13.53 -3.57
C ALA A 98 9.49 -12.23 -3.16
N ARG A 99 8.84 -11.06 -3.25
CA ARG A 99 9.44 -9.75 -3.00
C ARG A 99 8.57 -8.91 -2.07
N ARG A 100 9.22 -8.19 -1.14
CA ARG A 100 8.54 -7.28 -0.21
C ARG A 100 7.88 -6.10 -0.91
N SER A 101 8.47 -5.59 -1.99
CA SER A 101 7.90 -4.47 -2.76
C SER A 101 6.57 -4.82 -3.42
N VAL A 102 6.44 -6.03 -3.97
CA VAL A 102 5.17 -6.49 -4.58
C VAL A 102 4.08 -6.64 -3.51
N LEU A 103 4.44 -7.15 -2.34
CA LEU A 103 3.54 -7.23 -1.20
C LEU A 103 3.11 -5.84 -0.71
N ALA A 104 4.07 -4.93 -0.54
CA ALA A 104 3.81 -3.55 -0.13
C ALA A 104 2.91 -2.81 -1.13
N LEU A 105 3.11 -3.01 -2.43
CA LEU A 105 2.26 -2.44 -3.47
C LEU A 105 0.85 -3.05 -3.45
N CYS A 106 0.72 -4.36 -3.25
CA CYS A 106 -0.57 -5.03 -3.09
C CYS A 106 -1.33 -4.47 -1.88
N TYR A 107 -0.63 -4.28 -0.76
CA TYR A 107 -1.17 -3.66 0.44
C TYR A 107 -1.63 -2.23 0.17
N LEU A 108 -0.75 -1.40 -0.40
CA LEU A 108 -1.04 0.01 -0.71
C LEU A 108 -2.29 0.14 -1.59
N ARG A 109 -2.37 -0.65 -2.68
CA ARG A 109 -3.52 -0.61 -3.59
C ARG A 109 -4.82 -1.00 -2.89
N ALA A 110 -4.79 -2.03 -2.05
CA ALA A 110 -5.96 -2.48 -1.31
C ALA A 110 -6.40 -1.45 -0.26
N GLY A 111 -5.43 -0.90 0.50
CA GLY A 111 -5.68 0.13 1.51
C GLY A 111 -6.20 1.43 0.91
N MET A 112 -5.57 1.94 -0.15
CA MET A 112 -6.04 3.12 -0.87
C MET A 112 -7.44 2.91 -1.45
N ALA A 113 -7.71 1.78 -2.11
CA ALA A 113 -9.03 1.52 -2.67
C ALA A 113 -10.11 1.53 -1.58
N ALA A 114 -9.89 0.82 -0.46
CA ALA A 114 -10.83 0.78 0.66
C ALA A 114 -10.98 2.15 1.33
N GLY A 115 -9.87 2.80 1.66
CA GLY A 115 -9.85 4.06 2.40
C GLY A 115 -10.40 5.23 1.60
N CYS A 116 -10.03 5.36 0.31
CA CYS A 116 -10.60 6.39 -0.56
C CYS A 116 -12.11 6.18 -0.75
N ALA A 117 -12.56 4.93 -0.96
CA ALA A 117 -13.98 4.65 -1.09
C ALA A 117 -14.76 5.00 0.17
N MET A 118 -14.29 4.58 1.35
CA MET A 118 -14.92 4.91 2.62
C MET A 118 -14.88 6.42 2.90
N PHE A 119 -13.78 7.10 2.60
CA PHE A 119 -13.63 8.55 2.75
C PHE A 119 -14.64 9.30 1.90
N VAL A 120 -14.77 8.94 0.61
CA VAL A 120 -15.73 9.57 -0.30
C VAL A 120 -17.16 9.32 0.18
N VAL A 121 -17.51 8.08 0.53
CA VAL A 121 -18.86 7.74 1.03
C VAL A 121 -19.20 8.53 2.29
N LEU A 122 -18.29 8.54 3.29
CA LEU A 122 -18.49 9.25 4.55
C LEU A 122 -18.56 10.76 4.33
N GLY A 123 -17.62 11.32 3.58
CA GLY A 123 -17.56 12.75 3.31
C GLY A 123 -18.78 13.23 2.53
N TRP A 124 -19.26 12.42 1.58
CA TRP A 124 -20.48 12.72 0.84
C TRP A 124 -21.73 12.65 1.70
N SER A 125 -21.84 11.63 2.57
CA SER A 125 -23.02 11.43 3.43
C SER A 125 -23.11 12.44 4.57
N THR A 126 -21.98 13.03 4.97
CA THR A 126 -21.92 14.04 6.03
C THR A 126 -21.97 15.46 5.51
N GLY A 127 -21.80 15.68 4.20
CA GLY A 127 -21.67 17.02 3.62
C GLY A 127 -20.27 17.63 3.76
N ALA A 128 -19.40 17.04 4.59
CA ALA A 128 -18.06 17.54 4.86
C ALA A 128 -17.18 17.60 3.60
N LEU A 129 -17.34 16.66 2.67
CA LEU A 129 -16.55 16.66 1.43
C LEU A 129 -16.92 17.86 0.55
N GLN A 130 -18.20 18.19 0.46
CA GLN A 130 -18.72 19.31 -0.32
C GLN A 130 -18.21 20.63 0.27
N GLU A 131 -18.25 20.79 1.59
CA GLU A 131 -17.70 21.97 2.27
C GLU A 131 -16.19 22.10 2.09
N MET A 132 -15.43 21.01 2.23
CA MET A 132 -13.98 21.02 1.99
C MET A 132 -13.64 21.42 0.55
N VAL A 133 -14.38 20.88 -0.42
CA VAL A 133 -14.18 21.18 -1.83
C VAL A 133 -14.57 22.62 -2.14
N ALA A 134 -15.67 23.13 -1.59
CA ALA A 134 -16.07 24.53 -1.74
C ALA A 134 -14.99 25.47 -1.17
N THR A 135 -14.56 25.23 0.08
CA THR A 135 -13.51 26.01 0.74
C THR A 135 -12.20 26.00 -0.05
N LEU A 136 -11.80 24.83 -0.58
CA LEU A 136 -10.57 24.71 -1.35
C LEU A 136 -10.69 25.31 -2.76
N ALA A 137 -11.86 25.26 -3.38
CA ALA A 137 -12.14 25.92 -4.64
C ALA A 137 -12.08 27.45 -4.50
N GLU A 138 -12.66 28.01 -3.44
CA GLU A 138 -12.56 29.44 -3.11
C GLU A 138 -11.11 29.89 -2.90
N MET A 139 -10.28 29.05 -2.27
CA MET A 139 -8.85 29.33 -2.13
C MET A 139 -8.07 29.27 -3.45
N LEU A 140 -8.51 28.44 -4.40
CA LEU A 140 -7.79 28.16 -5.64
C LEU A 140 -8.17 29.09 -6.79
N ASP A 141 -9.40 29.62 -6.84
CA ASP A 141 -9.82 30.44 -7.98
C ASP A 141 -10.98 31.40 -7.67
N ALA A 142 -10.70 32.72 -7.72
CA ALA A 142 -11.71 33.78 -7.58
C ALA A 142 -12.37 34.17 -8.92
N SER A 143 -12.03 33.49 -10.03
CA SER A 143 -12.34 33.96 -11.39
C SER A 143 -12.82 32.91 -12.41
N ALA A 144 -13.03 31.66 -12.01
CA ALA A 144 -13.37 30.57 -12.95
C ALA A 144 -14.86 30.49 -13.35
N PRO A 145 -15.18 30.09 -14.60
CA PRO A 145 -16.56 29.90 -15.07
C PRO A 145 -17.24 28.64 -14.48
N ALA A 146 -18.56 28.68 -14.30
CA ALA A 146 -19.37 27.67 -13.61
C ALA A 146 -19.21 26.21 -14.08
N ILE A 147 -18.98 25.97 -15.38
CA ILE A 147 -18.77 24.62 -15.93
C ILE A 147 -17.38 24.06 -15.58
N ALA A 148 -16.36 24.93 -15.54
CA ALA A 148 -15.03 24.58 -15.06
C ALA A 148 -15.05 24.28 -13.55
N ILE A 149 -15.92 24.99 -12.81
CA ILE A 149 -16.14 24.75 -11.38
C ILE A 149 -16.70 23.34 -11.14
N VAL A 150 -17.76 22.91 -11.84
CA VAL A 150 -18.36 21.56 -11.61
C VAL A 150 -17.41 20.41 -11.97
N MET A 151 -16.69 20.51 -13.08
CA MET A 151 -15.65 19.53 -13.43
C MET A 151 -14.45 19.60 -12.45
N GLY A 152 -14.13 20.79 -11.96
CA GLY A 152 -13.15 21.03 -10.90
C GLY A 152 -13.56 20.39 -9.57
N THR A 153 -14.83 20.47 -9.17
CA THR A 153 -15.36 19.95 -7.90
C THR A 153 -15.11 18.44 -7.75
N TRP A 154 -15.45 17.65 -8.77
CA TRP A 154 -15.22 16.20 -8.74
C TRP A 154 -13.72 15.85 -8.78
N SER A 155 -12.94 16.62 -9.53
CA SER A 155 -11.49 16.45 -9.62
C SER A 155 -10.83 16.76 -8.28
N LEU A 156 -11.30 17.78 -7.56
CA LEU A 156 -10.82 18.19 -6.25
C LEU A 156 -11.23 17.19 -5.18
N ALA A 157 -12.49 16.72 -5.19
CA ALA A 157 -12.95 15.64 -4.31
C ALA A 157 -12.11 14.37 -4.48
N LEU A 158 -11.84 13.98 -5.72
CA LEU A 158 -10.97 12.84 -6.03
C LEU A 158 -9.53 13.08 -5.57
N ALA A 159 -9.00 14.29 -5.78
CA ALA A 159 -7.67 14.67 -5.31
C ALA A 159 -7.56 14.60 -3.78
N LEU A 160 -8.57 15.06 -3.04
CA LEU A 160 -8.65 14.93 -1.58
C LEU A 160 -8.65 13.47 -1.15
N ALA A 161 -9.49 12.64 -1.78
CA ALA A 161 -9.54 11.22 -1.48
C ALA A 161 -8.20 10.53 -1.73
N LEU A 162 -7.55 10.83 -2.85
CA LEU A 162 -6.22 10.30 -3.19
C LEU A 162 -5.14 10.80 -2.24
N ALA A 163 -5.15 12.08 -1.86
CA ALA A 163 -4.21 12.65 -0.90
C ALA A 163 -4.38 11.99 0.47
N PHE A 164 -5.63 11.83 0.94
CA PHE A 164 -5.95 11.10 2.17
C PHE A 164 -5.44 9.66 2.10
N GLY A 165 -5.76 8.93 1.02
CA GLY A 165 -5.33 7.54 0.85
C GLY A 165 -3.82 7.39 0.80
N LEU A 166 -3.13 8.25 0.06
CA LEU A 166 -1.67 8.21 -0.05
C LEU A 166 -1.01 8.50 1.30
N ALA A 167 -1.42 9.58 1.97
CA ALA A 167 -0.92 9.95 3.29
C ALA A 167 -1.22 8.87 4.34
N SER A 168 -2.34 8.14 4.21
CA SER A 168 -2.72 7.10 5.17
C SER A 168 -2.00 5.77 4.98
N PHE A 169 -1.63 5.40 3.73
CA PHE A 169 -1.24 4.01 3.42
C PHE A 169 0.13 3.84 2.74
N ALA A 170 0.78 4.91 2.26
CA ALA A 170 2.06 4.82 1.54
C ALA A 170 3.15 4.07 2.34
N HIS A 171 3.29 4.40 3.62
CA HIS A 171 4.23 3.77 4.55
C HIS A 171 3.74 2.41 5.08
N ALA A 172 2.42 2.25 5.23
CA ALA A 172 1.79 1.08 5.85
C ALA A 172 2.17 -0.23 5.16
N GLY A 173 2.20 -0.26 3.83
CA GLY A 173 2.58 -1.44 3.07
C GLY A 173 4.02 -1.88 3.30
N ALA A 174 4.95 -0.92 3.40
CA ALA A 174 6.36 -1.19 3.68
C ALA A 174 6.56 -1.71 5.11
N LEU A 175 5.91 -1.06 6.10
CA LEU A 175 5.93 -1.48 7.50
C LEU A 175 5.37 -2.90 7.66
N HIS A 176 4.21 -3.18 7.07
CA HIS A 176 3.59 -4.50 7.12
C HIS A 176 4.51 -5.57 6.51
N ALA A 177 5.10 -5.31 5.33
CA ALA A 177 6.04 -6.23 4.70
C ALA A 177 7.30 -6.52 5.54
N TRP A 178 7.76 -5.53 6.32
CA TRP A 178 8.97 -5.63 7.14
C TRP A 178 8.72 -6.34 8.48
N ILE A 179 7.62 -5.98 9.15
CA ILE A 179 7.20 -6.52 10.44
C ILE A 179 6.71 -7.95 10.27
N ALA A 180 5.75 -8.20 9.37
CA ALA A 180 5.03 -9.46 9.32
C ALA A 180 5.77 -10.60 8.58
N PHE A 181 6.68 -10.27 7.65
CA PHE A 181 7.31 -11.24 6.77
C PHE A 181 8.83 -11.32 6.90
N ARG A 182 9.35 -12.55 6.82
CA ARG A 182 10.76 -12.90 6.71
C ARG A 182 11.06 -13.53 5.35
N ARG A 183 12.30 -13.46 4.87
CA ARG A 183 12.73 -14.19 3.66
C ARG A 183 12.74 -15.68 3.99
N GLY A 184 12.14 -16.51 3.14
CA GLY A 184 12.25 -17.97 3.27
C GLY A 184 13.67 -18.44 3.00
N ALA A 185 14.01 -19.64 3.46
CA ALA A 185 15.24 -20.31 3.07
C ALA A 185 15.15 -20.68 1.57
N PRO A 186 16.24 -20.54 0.79
CA PRO A 186 16.28 -21.12 -0.54
C PRO A 186 16.06 -22.62 -0.42
N GLY A 187 15.15 -23.16 -1.22
CA GLY A 187 14.90 -24.60 -1.26
C GLY A 187 16.18 -25.39 -1.57
N PRO A 188 16.26 -26.67 -1.16
CA PRO A 188 17.42 -27.50 -1.45
C PRO A 188 17.75 -27.47 -2.94
N ARG A 189 19.03 -27.37 -3.27
CA ARG A 189 19.49 -27.46 -4.66
C ARG A 189 19.15 -28.87 -5.15
N PRO A 190 18.47 -29.03 -6.30
CA PRO A 190 18.34 -30.35 -6.90
C PRO A 190 19.75 -30.82 -7.31
N GLY A 191 20.25 -31.88 -6.66
CA GLY A 191 21.51 -32.56 -7.00
C GLY A 191 22.71 -32.33 -6.07
N ALA A 192 22.49 -32.17 -4.75
CA ALA A 192 23.55 -32.30 -3.74
C ALA A 192 23.44 -33.66 -3.04
#